data_AF-A0A8J4CYP0-F1
#
_entry.id   AF-A0A8J4CYP0-F1
#
_cell.length_a   1.000
_cell.length_b   1.000
_cell.length_c   1.000
_cell.angle_alpha   90.00
_cell.angle_beta   90.00
_cell.angle_gamma   90.00
#
_symmetry.space_group_name_H-M   'P 1'
#
loop_
_entity.id
_entity.type
_entity.pdbx_description
1 polymer ?
#
loop_
_entity_poly.entity_id
_entity_poly.type
_entity_poly.pdbx_seq_one_letter_code
_entity_poly.pdbx_strand_id
1 'polypeptide(L)'
;MGYQFLCPAGGQGINEALELTRYFVYVLHTLLFQPSEALRALKAHGSPLVLAEAVALAAALLSWLWYLVTRNCSHVDRMWSILPPIYVAIFGWEDIKRALAAVHVALTASNSRGTGGAIFNPRILTAISTAVSNSGADGRLLVATALTAVWGCRLTFNFWRKGGYSLRYEDYRWAKVRKLMHPVVFEVFNLAFVALAQHALCLLITIPAFVAATVGRDDRGLPRPLGSADWAAAALFALLLLGEVVADEQQWAFQRRKQQLLARGQPRRGDYKRGFRTTGLFRFSRHPNYFCTRCLCGNAIH
;
A
#
# COMPACT_ATOMS: atom_id res chain seq x y z
N MET A 1 -1.36 -30.37 -23.69
CA MET A 1 -2.82 -30.22 -23.45
C MET A 1 -3.07 -28.78 -23.05
N GLY A 2 -3.73 -28.02 -23.92
CA GLY A 2 -4.03 -26.62 -23.66
C GLY A 2 -5.21 -26.50 -22.70
N TYR A 3 -5.02 -25.79 -21.58
CA TYR A 3 -6.11 -25.43 -20.68
C TYR A 3 -6.87 -24.26 -21.29
N GLN A 4 -7.85 -24.57 -22.12
CA GLN A 4 -8.84 -23.60 -22.60
C GLN A 4 -10.11 -23.79 -21.77
N PHE A 5 -10.16 -23.13 -20.60
CA PHE A 5 -11.37 -23.08 -19.80
C PHE A 5 -12.21 -21.87 -20.20
N LEU A 6 -13.30 -22.17 -20.89
CA LEU A 6 -14.49 -21.33 -21.02
C LEU A 6 -15.01 -20.99 -19.61
N CYS A 7 -15.20 -19.72 -19.29
CA CYS A 7 -15.90 -19.29 -18.07
C CYS A 7 -17.20 -18.56 -18.45
N PRO A 8 -18.38 -18.96 -17.94
CA PRO A 8 -19.64 -18.26 -18.19
C PRO A 8 -19.73 -16.96 -17.37
N ALA A 9 -20.43 -15.98 -17.91
CA ALA A 9 -20.67 -14.68 -17.31
C ALA A 9 -21.45 -14.74 -15.98
N GLY A 10 -20.99 -13.98 -14.98
CA GLY A 10 -21.69 -13.77 -13.69
C GLY A 10 -20.96 -14.34 -12.47
N GLY A 11 -19.86 -13.70 -12.05
CA GLY A 11 -19.07 -14.10 -10.86
C GLY A 11 -17.54 -14.01 -11.04
N GLN A 12 -17.07 -13.24 -12.02
CA GLN A 12 -15.77 -13.45 -12.67
C GLN A 12 -14.54 -13.09 -11.81
N GLY A 13 -14.54 -12.00 -11.03
CA GLY A 13 -13.30 -11.50 -10.42
C GLY A 13 -12.66 -12.39 -9.35
N ILE A 14 -13.45 -12.97 -8.44
CA ILE A 14 -12.89 -13.81 -7.35
C ILE A 14 -12.47 -15.17 -7.89
N ASN A 15 -13.27 -15.78 -8.76
CA ASN A 15 -12.92 -17.07 -9.36
C ASN A 15 -11.68 -16.93 -10.25
N GLU A 16 -11.59 -15.85 -11.04
CA GLU A 16 -10.38 -15.52 -11.80
C GLU A 16 -9.18 -15.29 -10.90
N ALA A 17 -9.32 -14.55 -9.79
CA ALA A 17 -8.25 -14.40 -8.80
C ALA A 17 -7.77 -15.76 -8.27
N LEU A 18 -8.69 -16.65 -7.91
CA LEU A 18 -8.36 -17.99 -7.41
C LEU A 18 -7.64 -18.84 -8.46
N GLU A 19 -8.03 -18.77 -9.73
CA GLU A 19 -7.32 -19.46 -10.81
C GLU A 19 -5.91 -18.90 -11.03
N LEU A 20 -5.75 -17.58 -10.99
CA LEU A 20 -4.45 -16.92 -11.08
C LEU A 20 -3.53 -17.28 -9.90
N THR A 21 -4.08 -17.30 -8.68
CA THR A 21 -3.34 -17.76 -7.49
C THR A 21 -2.96 -19.23 -7.61
N ARG A 22 -3.85 -20.10 -8.12
CA ARG A 22 -3.53 -21.51 -8.39
C ARG A 22 -2.41 -21.65 -9.42
N TYR A 23 -2.47 -20.87 -10.50
CA TYR A 23 -1.40 -20.81 -11.49
C TYR A 23 -0.08 -20.37 -10.87
N PHE A 24 -0.09 -19.37 -9.98
CA PHE A 24 1.12 -18.94 -9.28
C PHE A 24 1.70 -20.07 -8.41
N VAL A 25 0.88 -20.82 -7.69
CA VAL A 25 1.35 -22.02 -6.94
C VAL A 25 2.00 -23.04 -7.86
N TYR A 26 1.44 -23.27 -9.06
CA TYR A 26 2.07 -24.12 -10.08
C TYR A 26 3.44 -23.57 -10.54
N VAL A 27 3.55 -22.25 -10.76
CA VAL A 27 4.83 -21.60 -11.10
C VAL A 27 5.84 -21.76 -9.96
N LEU A 28 5.43 -21.65 -8.70
CA LEU A 28 6.29 -21.88 -7.54
C LEU A 28 6.79 -23.32 -7.45
N HIS A 29 5.91 -24.30 -7.68
CA HIS A 29 6.32 -25.69 -7.76
C HIS A 29 7.34 -25.90 -8.89
N THR A 30 7.08 -25.33 -10.07
CA THR A 30 7.99 -25.39 -11.21
C THR A 30 9.33 -24.70 -10.91
N LEU A 31 9.34 -23.62 -10.13
CA LEU A 31 10.57 -22.91 -9.75
C LEU A 31 11.55 -23.79 -8.98
N LEU A 32 11.03 -24.72 -8.16
CA LEU A 32 11.85 -25.64 -7.36
C LEU A 32 12.61 -26.66 -8.22
N PHE A 33 12.04 -27.06 -9.35
CA PHE A 33 12.60 -28.13 -10.20
C PHE A 33 13.17 -27.62 -11.53
N GLN A 34 12.63 -26.52 -12.07
CA GLN A 34 12.93 -25.97 -13.39
C GLN A 34 12.87 -24.42 -13.37
N PRO A 35 13.87 -23.74 -12.77
CA PRO A 35 13.81 -22.30 -12.51
C PRO A 35 13.77 -21.44 -13.79
N SER A 36 14.45 -21.85 -14.86
CA SER A 36 14.46 -21.11 -16.12
C SER A 36 13.10 -21.16 -16.83
N GLU A 37 12.33 -22.24 -16.66
CA GLU A 37 10.98 -22.38 -17.19
C GLU A 37 9.98 -21.59 -16.35
N ALA A 38 10.06 -21.67 -15.02
CA ALA A 38 9.23 -20.89 -14.13
C ALA A 38 9.36 -19.38 -14.37
N LEU A 39 10.59 -18.87 -14.54
CA LEU A 39 10.83 -17.46 -14.84
C LEU A 39 10.29 -17.06 -16.21
N ARG A 40 10.36 -17.94 -17.21
CA ARG A 40 9.74 -17.72 -18.53
C ARG A 40 8.22 -17.71 -18.44
N ALA A 41 7.63 -18.65 -17.71
CA ALA A 41 6.19 -18.76 -17.48
C ALA A 41 5.63 -17.54 -16.73
N LEU A 42 6.36 -17.04 -15.73
CA LEU A 42 6.01 -15.82 -15.01
C LEU A 42 6.01 -14.59 -15.93
N LYS A 43 7.07 -14.44 -16.74
CA LYS A 43 7.18 -13.34 -17.71
C LYS A 43 6.14 -13.42 -18.83
N ALA A 44 5.84 -14.62 -19.31
CA ALA A 44 4.95 -14.84 -20.44
C ALA A 44 3.46 -14.70 -20.08
N HIS A 45 3.08 -14.94 -18.82
CA HIS A 45 1.67 -14.93 -18.44
C HIS A 45 1.03 -13.53 -18.45
N GLY A 46 1.79 -12.49 -18.11
CA GLY A 46 1.36 -11.09 -18.20
C GLY A 46 0.26 -10.65 -17.21
N SER A 47 -0.23 -11.56 -16.34
CA SER A 47 -1.25 -11.21 -15.34
C SER A 47 -0.68 -10.30 -14.24
N PRO A 48 -1.35 -9.18 -13.94
CA PRO A 48 -0.89 -8.26 -12.90
C PRO A 48 -1.04 -8.84 -11.49
N LEU A 49 -1.98 -9.77 -11.26
CA LEU A 49 -2.12 -10.47 -9.98
C LEU A 49 -0.95 -11.41 -9.71
N VAL A 50 -0.59 -12.23 -10.71
CA VAL A 50 0.54 -13.16 -10.60
C VAL A 50 1.85 -12.40 -10.41
N LEU A 51 2.00 -11.24 -11.05
CA LEU A 51 3.14 -10.34 -10.81
C LEU A 51 3.13 -9.80 -9.37
N ALA A 52 1.99 -9.33 -8.86
CA ALA A 52 1.88 -8.82 -7.49
C ALA A 52 2.15 -9.91 -6.44
N GLU A 53 1.67 -11.14 -6.64
CA GLU A 53 1.95 -12.31 -5.81
C GLU A 53 3.45 -12.66 -5.82
N ALA A 54 4.08 -12.64 -6.99
CA ALA A 54 5.52 -12.85 -7.13
C ALA A 54 6.33 -11.79 -6.39
N VAL A 55 5.94 -10.50 -6.49
CA VAL A 55 6.58 -9.40 -5.76
C VAL A 55 6.36 -9.55 -4.25
N ALA A 56 5.17 -9.96 -3.79
CA ALA A 56 4.88 -10.21 -2.38
C ALA A 56 5.74 -11.34 -1.81
N LEU A 57 5.87 -12.45 -2.53
CA LEU A 57 6.73 -13.55 -2.12
C LEU A 57 8.21 -13.15 -2.11
N ALA A 58 8.67 -12.44 -3.14
CA ALA A 58 10.05 -11.95 -3.21
C ALA A 58 10.36 -11.00 -2.03
N ALA A 59 9.43 -10.12 -1.68
CA ALA A 59 9.56 -9.23 -0.53
C ALA A 59 9.58 -9.99 0.80
N ALA A 60 8.70 -11.01 0.96
CA ALA A 60 8.70 -11.88 2.13
C ALA A 60 10.03 -12.61 2.30
N LEU A 61 10.55 -13.22 1.22
CA LEU A 61 11.84 -13.91 1.21
C LEU A 61 12.98 -12.94 1.52
N LEU A 62 13.00 -11.76 0.90
CA LEU A 62 14.01 -10.74 1.17
C LEU A 62 13.99 -10.32 2.65
N SER A 63 12.81 -10.09 3.21
CA SER A 63 12.66 -9.71 4.62
C SER A 63 13.16 -10.80 5.57
N TRP A 64 12.89 -12.07 5.25
CA TRP A 64 13.34 -13.21 6.04
C TRP A 64 14.84 -13.47 5.91
N LEU A 65 15.39 -13.45 4.68
CA LEU A 65 16.82 -13.58 4.44
C LEU A 65 17.61 -12.48 5.14
N TRP A 66 17.11 -11.24 5.07
CA TRP A 66 17.75 -10.11 5.75
C TRP A 66 17.64 -10.21 7.28
N TYR A 67 16.55 -10.79 7.79
CA TYR A 67 16.45 -11.18 9.19
C TYR A 67 17.52 -12.20 9.59
N LEU A 68 17.84 -13.21 8.76
CA LEU A 68 18.87 -14.21 9.11
C LEU A 68 20.24 -13.56 9.34
N VAL A 69 20.56 -12.51 8.57
CA VAL A 69 21.82 -11.75 8.68
C VAL A 69 21.81 -10.80 9.87
N THR A 70 20.73 -10.05 10.06
CA THR A 70 20.69 -8.92 11.01
C THR A 70 20.05 -9.26 12.35
N ARG A 71 19.34 -10.39 12.43
CA ARG A 71 18.44 -10.79 13.51
C ARG A 71 17.37 -9.75 13.85
N ASN A 72 17.02 -8.89 12.90
CA ASN A 72 16.03 -7.82 13.07
C ASN A 72 14.74 -8.18 12.32
N CYS A 73 13.60 -8.23 13.01
CA CYS A 73 12.30 -8.59 12.43
C CYS A 73 11.59 -7.40 11.75
N SER A 74 12.06 -6.17 11.98
CA SER A 74 11.39 -4.93 11.52
C SER A 74 11.65 -4.58 10.06
N HIS A 75 12.26 -5.49 9.28
CA HIS A 75 12.40 -5.29 7.83
C HIS A 75 11.05 -5.30 7.12
N VAL A 76 10.13 -6.13 7.61
CA VAL A 76 8.73 -6.14 7.16
C VAL A 76 8.08 -4.77 7.38
N ASP A 77 8.29 -4.16 8.56
CA ASP A 77 7.73 -2.84 8.90
C ASP A 77 8.19 -1.74 7.93
N ARG A 78 9.42 -1.85 7.39
CA ARG A 78 9.97 -0.91 6.39
C ARG A 78 9.31 -1.03 5.03
N MET A 79 8.89 -2.24 4.66
CA MET A 79 8.31 -2.53 3.34
C MET A 79 6.80 -2.25 3.31
N TRP A 80 6.14 -2.32 4.48
CA TRP A 80 4.71 -2.16 4.63
C TRP A 80 4.16 -0.83 4.09
N SER A 81 4.93 0.25 4.16
CA SER A 81 4.53 1.57 3.64
C SER A 81 4.68 1.73 2.12
N ILE A 82 5.34 0.77 1.45
CA ILE A 82 5.76 0.88 0.05
C ILE A 82 5.06 -0.18 -0.81
N LEU A 83 4.89 -1.40 -0.28
CA LEU A 83 4.35 -2.53 -1.03
C LEU A 83 2.89 -2.34 -1.47
N PRO A 84 1.94 -1.88 -0.63
CA PRO A 84 0.56 -1.70 -1.08
C PRO A 84 0.42 -0.68 -2.23
N PRO A 85 1.07 0.51 -2.20
CA PRO A 85 1.11 1.40 -3.35
C PRO A 85 1.69 0.76 -4.61
N ILE A 86 2.74 -0.08 -4.48
CA ILE A 86 3.31 -0.82 -5.61
C ILE A 86 2.29 -1.80 -6.19
N TYR A 87 1.58 -2.58 -5.37
CA TYR A 87 0.58 -3.54 -5.86
C TYR A 87 -0.57 -2.84 -6.59
N VAL A 88 -1.08 -1.74 -6.03
CA VAL A 88 -2.11 -0.93 -6.70
C VAL A 88 -1.58 -0.35 -8.02
N ALA A 89 -0.32 0.08 -8.08
CA ALA A 89 0.30 0.55 -9.32
C ALA A 89 0.51 -0.58 -10.35
N ILE A 90 0.79 -1.82 -9.91
CA ILE A 90 0.86 -3.00 -10.78
C ILE A 90 -0.51 -3.25 -11.42
N PHE A 91 -1.60 -3.22 -10.63
CA PHE A 91 -2.95 -3.42 -11.14
C PHE A 91 -3.40 -2.31 -12.09
N GLY A 92 -3.01 -1.06 -11.83
CA GLY A 92 -3.36 0.11 -12.65
C GLY A 92 -2.31 0.50 -13.70
N TRP A 93 -1.32 -0.32 -13.99
CA TRP A 93 -0.14 0.09 -14.76
C TRP A 93 -0.48 0.66 -16.15
N GLU A 94 -1.39 -0.01 -16.87
CA GLU A 94 -1.82 0.44 -18.20
C GLU A 94 -2.58 1.78 -18.13
N ASP A 95 -3.43 1.95 -17.13
CA ASP A 95 -4.20 3.18 -16.92
C ASP A 95 -3.29 4.34 -16.51
N ILE A 96 -2.28 4.09 -15.66
CA ILE A 96 -1.24 5.05 -15.29
C ILE A 96 -0.48 5.50 -16.54
N LYS A 97 -0.04 4.57 -17.40
CA LYS A 97 0.66 4.91 -18.64
C LYS A 97 -0.19 5.77 -19.57
N ARG A 98 -1.47 5.43 -19.76
CA ARG A 98 -2.42 6.22 -20.57
C ARG A 98 -2.58 7.63 -20.02
N ALA A 99 -2.77 7.76 -18.70
CA ALA A 99 -2.89 9.06 -18.05
C ALA A 99 -1.60 9.88 -18.19
N LEU A 100 -0.44 9.30 -17.92
CA LEU A 100 0.86 9.99 -18.03
C LEU A 100 1.14 10.46 -19.47
N ALA A 101 0.83 9.63 -20.48
CA ALA A 101 0.95 10.02 -21.88
C ALA A 101 0.03 11.21 -22.21
N ALA A 102 -1.22 11.19 -21.75
CA ALA A 102 -2.16 12.29 -21.95
C ALA A 102 -1.70 13.58 -21.24
N VAL A 103 -1.18 13.49 -20.01
CA VAL A 103 -0.59 14.63 -19.28
C VAL A 103 0.61 15.19 -20.03
N HIS A 104 1.50 14.33 -20.55
CA HIS A 104 2.66 14.77 -21.31
C HIS A 104 2.27 15.55 -22.58
N VAL A 105 1.27 15.06 -23.32
CA VAL A 105 0.74 15.77 -24.50
C VAL A 105 0.09 17.11 -24.10
N ALA A 106 -0.66 17.15 -23.00
CA ALA A 106 -1.27 18.39 -22.51
C ALA A 106 -0.21 19.43 -22.10
N LEU A 107 0.82 19.02 -21.37
CA LEU A 107 1.90 19.90 -20.92
C LEU A 107 2.75 20.43 -22.07
N THR A 108 3.08 19.58 -23.06
CA THR A 108 3.83 20.02 -24.25
C THR A 108 3.02 21.02 -25.09
N ALA A 109 1.71 20.81 -25.23
CA ALA A 109 0.80 21.76 -25.87
C ALA A 109 0.61 23.08 -25.08
N SER A 110 0.70 23.04 -23.75
CA SER A 110 0.68 24.25 -22.92
C SER A 110 1.99 25.05 -22.99
N ASN A 111 3.13 24.37 -23.09
CA ASN A 111 4.43 25.04 -23.22
C ASN A 111 4.58 25.75 -24.58
N SER A 112 4.08 25.15 -25.66
CA SER A 112 4.14 25.75 -27.01
C SER A 112 3.25 27.00 -27.17
N ARG A 113 2.23 27.18 -26.31
CA ARG A 113 1.31 28.33 -26.33
C ARG A 113 1.82 29.54 -25.53
N GLY A 114 3.06 29.52 -25.04
CA GLY A 114 3.63 30.64 -24.27
C GLY A 114 2.98 30.85 -22.89
N THR A 115 2.16 29.91 -22.42
CA THR A 115 1.65 29.88 -21.03
C THR A 115 2.73 29.39 -20.07
N GLY A 116 3.86 30.10 -20.04
CA GLY A 116 4.92 29.92 -19.05
C GLY A 116 4.46 30.42 -17.68
N GLY A 117 3.71 29.60 -16.97
CA GLY A 117 3.26 29.90 -15.61
C GLY A 117 3.15 28.61 -14.82
N ALA A 118 3.50 28.68 -13.54
CA ALA A 118 3.59 27.57 -12.59
C ALA A 118 2.53 26.47 -12.80
N ILE A 119 2.89 25.22 -12.47
CA ILE A 119 2.05 24.00 -12.55
C ILE A 119 0.63 24.19 -11.95
N PHE A 120 0.44 25.18 -11.08
CA PHE A 120 -0.83 25.58 -10.46
C PHE A 120 -1.68 26.56 -11.27
N ASN A 121 -1.34 26.85 -12.53
CA ASN A 121 -2.18 27.68 -13.39
C ASN A 121 -3.50 26.95 -13.69
N PRO A 122 -4.67 27.55 -13.40
CA PRO A 122 -5.96 26.88 -13.58
C PRO A 122 -6.20 26.41 -15.01
N ARG A 123 -5.65 27.10 -16.02
CA ARG A 123 -5.77 26.66 -17.43
C ARG A 123 -4.99 25.36 -17.70
N ILE A 124 -3.80 25.23 -17.11
CA ILE A 124 -2.99 24.01 -17.22
C ILE A 124 -3.68 22.87 -16.48
N LEU A 125 -4.23 23.13 -15.28
CA LEU A 125 -4.97 22.13 -14.51
C LEU A 125 -6.22 21.64 -15.24
N THR A 126 -7.00 22.52 -15.85
CA THR A 126 -8.16 22.13 -16.67
C THR A 126 -7.72 21.35 -17.91
N ALA A 127 -6.64 21.75 -18.58
CA ALA A 127 -6.12 21.02 -19.74
C ALA A 127 -5.67 19.60 -19.37
N ILE A 128 -4.96 19.44 -18.25
CA ILE A 128 -4.54 18.15 -17.70
C ILE A 128 -5.78 17.30 -17.34
N SER A 129 -6.74 17.88 -16.62
CA SER A 129 -7.96 17.19 -16.20
C SER A 129 -8.75 16.64 -17.39
N THR A 130 -8.94 17.48 -18.42
CA THR A 130 -9.61 17.07 -19.66
C THR A 130 -8.82 16.00 -20.42
N ALA A 131 -7.49 16.14 -20.50
CA ALA A 131 -6.64 15.15 -21.17
C ALA A 131 -6.69 13.78 -20.47
N VAL A 132 -6.62 13.75 -19.13
CA VAL A 132 -6.73 12.51 -18.35
C VAL A 132 -8.12 11.89 -18.52
N SER A 133 -9.19 12.70 -18.46
CA SER A 133 -10.57 12.22 -18.64
C SER A 133 -10.79 11.59 -20.03
N ASN A 134 -10.11 12.11 -21.06
CA ASN A 134 -10.21 11.61 -22.43
C ASN A 134 -9.17 10.52 -22.76
N SER A 135 -8.29 10.15 -21.83
CA SER A 135 -7.20 9.20 -22.07
C SER A 135 -7.65 7.74 -22.18
N GLY A 136 -8.90 7.44 -21.81
CA GLY A 136 -9.42 6.08 -21.71
C GLY A 136 -8.80 5.27 -20.56
N ALA A 137 -8.19 5.95 -19.59
CA ALA A 137 -7.72 5.36 -18.34
C ALA A 137 -8.87 5.23 -17.33
N ASP A 138 -8.85 4.17 -16.53
CA ASP A 138 -9.83 3.99 -15.44
C ASP A 138 -9.56 4.97 -14.29
N GLY A 139 -10.45 5.95 -14.14
CA GLY A 139 -10.39 6.94 -13.08
C GLY A 139 -10.38 6.35 -11.66
N ARG A 140 -11.01 5.19 -11.45
CA ARG A 140 -11.04 4.51 -10.15
C ARG A 140 -9.65 4.01 -9.76
N LEU A 141 -8.92 3.42 -10.72
CA LEU A 141 -7.55 2.97 -10.50
C LEU A 141 -6.61 4.15 -10.32
N LEU A 142 -6.75 5.22 -11.10
CA LEU A 142 -5.95 6.43 -10.93
C LEU A 142 -6.14 7.06 -9.54
N VAL A 143 -7.39 7.17 -9.07
CA VAL A 143 -7.69 7.66 -7.71
C VAL A 143 -7.14 6.72 -6.65
N ALA A 144 -7.31 5.40 -6.79
CA ALA A 144 -6.77 4.42 -5.85
C ALA A 144 -5.23 4.47 -5.78
N THR A 145 -4.55 4.56 -6.93
CA THR A 145 -3.09 4.73 -6.99
C THR A 145 -2.66 6.04 -6.32
N ALA A 146 -3.32 7.16 -6.60
CA ALA A 146 -2.98 8.45 -5.98
C ALA A 146 -3.18 8.42 -4.46
N LEU A 147 -4.33 7.94 -3.98
CA LEU A 147 -4.64 7.87 -2.55
C LEU A 147 -3.70 6.92 -1.80
N THR A 148 -3.41 5.75 -2.36
CA THR A 148 -2.47 4.80 -1.75
C THR A 148 -1.04 5.31 -1.79
N ALA A 149 -0.61 6.00 -2.86
CA ALA A 149 0.70 6.66 -2.91
C ALA A 149 0.84 7.73 -1.82
N VAL A 150 -0.18 8.58 -1.62
CA VAL A 150 -0.17 9.59 -0.54
C VAL A 150 -0.15 8.91 0.83
N TRP A 151 -0.94 7.86 1.03
CA TRP A 151 -0.93 7.07 2.27
C TRP A 151 0.43 6.42 2.55
N GLY A 152 1.07 5.82 1.53
CA GLY A 152 2.40 5.23 1.62
C GLY A 152 3.49 6.25 1.89
N CYS A 153 3.43 7.42 1.23
CA CYS A 153 4.32 8.56 1.51
C CYS A 153 4.18 9.04 2.97
N ARG A 154 2.95 9.16 3.49
CA ARG A 154 2.69 9.51 4.89
C ARG A 154 3.31 8.49 5.84
N LEU A 155 3.05 7.20 5.63
CA LEU A 155 3.60 6.14 6.48
C LEU A 155 5.13 6.15 6.46
N THR A 156 5.71 6.26 5.27
CA THR A 156 7.15 6.33 5.05
C THR A 156 7.75 7.52 5.80
N PHE A 157 7.16 8.71 5.67
CA PHE A 157 7.59 9.90 6.41
C PHE A 157 7.46 9.73 7.93
N ASN A 158 6.33 9.17 8.41
CA ASN A 158 6.09 8.96 9.83
C ASN A 158 7.04 7.94 10.45
N PHE A 159 7.45 6.93 9.68
CA PHE A 159 8.43 5.94 10.11
C PHE A 159 9.86 6.50 10.06
N TRP A 160 10.20 7.23 8.99
CA TRP A 160 11.48 7.91 8.84
C TRP A 160 11.78 8.89 9.96
N ARG A 161 10.84 9.80 10.29
CA ARG A 161 11.05 10.79 11.35
C ARG A 161 11.24 10.18 12.74
N LYS A 162 10.80 8.94 12.96
CA LYS A 162 11.00 8.16 14.19
C LYS A 162 12.30 7.36 14.20
N GLY A 163 13.09 7.42 13.12
CA GLY A 163 14.33 6.66 12.97
C GLY A 163 14.14 5.22 12.49
N GLY A 164 12.96 4.86 11.99
CA GLY A 164 12.60 3.47 11.65
C GLY A 164 13.46 2.83 10.54
N TYR A 165 14.04 3.65 9.67
CA TYR A 165 14.93 3.20 8.59
C TYR A 165 16.39 3.04 9.02
N SER A 166 16.73 3.32 10.29
CA SER A 166 18.06 2.99 10.81
C SER A 166 18.25 1.47 10.86
N LEU A 167 19.40 0.97 10.42
CA LEU A 167 19.72 -0.46 10.46
C LEU A 167 19.61 -1.06 11.87
N ARG A 168 19.83 -0.23 12.90
CA ARG A 168 19.75 -0.63 14.32
C ARG A 168 18.33 -0.56 14.89
N TYR A 169 17.37 0.03 14.17
CA TYR A 169 16.01 0.14 14.65
C TYR A 169 15.30 -1.21 14.55
N GLU A 170 14.83 -1.71 15.69
CA GLU A 170 13.88 -2.82 15.79
C GLU A 170 12.71 -2.37 16.68
N ASP A 171 11.49 -2.70 16.28
CA ASP A 171 10.32 -2.46 17.09
C ASP A 171 10.43 -3.22 18.43
N TYR A 172 10.24 -2.48 19.53
CA TYR A 172 10.36 -3.02 20.88
C TYR A 172 9.42 -4.21 21.17
N ARG A 173 8.33 -4.36 20.39
CA ARG A 173 7.41 -5.50 20.48
C ARG A 173 8.13 -6.82 20.22
N TRP A 174 9.08 -6.85 19.28
CA TRP A 174 9.82 -8.07 18.95
C TRP A 174 10.67 -8.55 20.13
N ALA A 175 11.31 -7.63 20.86
CA ALA A 175 12.04 -7.98 22.08
C ALA A 175 11.14 -8.56 23.19
N LYS A 176 9.86 -8.17 23.24
CA LYS A 176 8.88 -8.77 24.16
C LYS A 176 8.45 -10.16 23.68
N VAL A 177 8.10 -10.30 22.40
CA VAL A 177 7.65 -11.57 21.81
C VAL A 177 8.74 -12.65 21.91
N ARG A 178 10.01 -12.31 21.65
CA ARG A 178 11.15 -13.23 21.79
C ARG A 178 11.28 -13.81 23.21
N LYS A 179 10.88 -13.08 24.24
CA LYS A 179 10.93 -13.55 25.64
C LYS A 179 9.79 -14.50 25.99
N LEU A 180 8.73 -14.51 25.19
CA LEU A 180 7.53 -15.34 25.42
C LEU A 180 7.61 -16.70 24.72
N MET A 181 8.62 -16.94 23.88
CA MET A 181 8.67 -18.11 23.00
C MET A 181 10.07 -18.76 23.01
N HIS A 182 10.11 -20.08 22.86
CA HIS A 182 11.37 -20.80 22.63
C HIS A 182 12.02 -20.33 21.30
N PRO A 183 13.36 -20.21 21.20
CA PRO A 183 14.02 -19.66 20.01
C PRO A 183 13.62 -20.34 18.69
N VAL A 184 13.51 -21.67 18.67
CA VAL A 184 13.08 -22.41 17.47
C VAL A 184 11.63 -22.06 17.07
N VAL A 185 10.75 -21.91 18.05
CA VAL A 185 9.35 -21.52 17.80
C VAL A 185 9.30 -20.08 17.26
N PHE A 186 10.17 -19.20 17.77
CA PHE A 186 10.29 -17.84 17.26
C PHE A 186 10.74 -17.81 15.79
N GLU A 187 11.67 -18.67 15.37
CA GLU A 187 12.11 -18.75 13.97
C GLU A 187 10.98 -19.18 13.03
N VAL A 188 10.21 -20.21 13.42
CA VAL A 188 9.02 -20.65 12.65
C VAL A 188 7.97 -19.54 12.60
N PHE A 189 7.71 -18.89 13.75
CA PHE A 189 6.78 -17.76 13.83
C PHE A 189 7.25 -16.58 12.96
N ASN A 190 8.53 -16.28 12.94
CA ASN A 190 9.10 -15.21 12.13
C ASN A 190 8.91 -15.49 10.63
N LEU A 191 9.18 -16.72 10.17
CA LEU A 191 8.96 -17.08 8.78
C LEU A 191 7.46 -17.06 8.40
N ALA A 192 6.62 -17.75 9.16
CA ALA A 192 5.22 -17.94 8.81
C ALA A 192 4.38 -16.67 9.01
N PHE A 193 4.54 -16.00 10.15
CA PHE A 193 3.70 -14.86 10.52
C PHE A 193 4.34 -13.53 10.14
N VAL A 194 5.59 -13.29 10.54
CA VAL A 194 6.23 -11.98 10.35
C VAL A 194 6.59 -11.73 8.89
N ALA A 195 7.19 -12.71 8.21
CA ALA A 195 7.52 -12.60 6.80
C ALA A 195 6.31 -12.89 5.89
N LEU A 196 5.81 -14.13 5.87
CA LEU A 196 4.80 -14.53 4.89
C LEU A 196 3.43 -13.86 5.12
N ALA A 197 2.85 -13.97 6.31
CA ALA A 197 1.50 -13.46 6.55
C ALA A 197 1.40 -11.93 6.42
N GLN A 198 2.41 -11.16 6.88
CA GLN A 198 2.39 -9.69 6.74
C GLN A 198 2.46 -9.24 5.27
N HIS A 199 3.25 -9.91 4.43
CA HIS A 199 3.34 -9.58 3.00
C HIS A 199 2.08 -10.02 2.24
N ALA A 200 1.51 -11.18 2.61
CA ALA A 200 0.21 -11.60 2.09
C ALA A 200 -0.89 -10.61 2.48
N LEU A 201 -0.86 -10.08 3.70
CA LEU A 201 -1.79 -9.05 4.15
C LEU A 201 -1.63 -7.75 3.35
N CYS A 202 -0.40 -7.30 3.06
CA CYS A 202 -0.16 -6.15 2.18
C CYS A 202 -0.79 -6.33 0.80
N LEU A 203 -0.76 -7.55 0.25
CA LEU A 203 -1.42 -7.86 -1.01
C LEU A 203 -2.95 -7.87 -0.84
N LEU A 204 -3.45 -8.51 0.23
CA LEU A 204 -4.88 -8.64 0.52
C LEU A 204 -5.60 -7.29 0.61
N ILE A 205 -4.99 -6.30 1.26
CA ILE A 205 -5.58 -4.95 1.37
C ILE A 205 -5.67 -4.22 0.01
N THR A 206 -5.01 -4.74 -1.04
CA THR A 206 -5.05 -4.19 -2.40
C THR A 206 -5.97 -4.94 -3.36
N ILE A 207 -6.63 -6.02 -2.91
CA ILE A 207 -7.60 -6.78 -3.72
C ILE A 207 -8.73 -5.90 -4.29
N PRO A 208 -9.28 -4.89 -3.58
CA PRO A 208 -10.29 -4.01 -4.17
C PRO A 208 -9.80 -3.31 -5.45
N ALA A 209 -8.52 -2.95 -5.53
CA ALA A 209 -7.92 -2.37 -6.74
C ALA A 209 -7.77 -3.41 -7.86
N PHE A 210 -7.41 -4.66 -7.54
CA PHE A 210 -7.43 -5.76 -8.51
C PHE A 210 -8.84 -6.01 -9.08
N VAL A 211 -9.85 -6.03 -8.21
CA VAL A 211 -11.26 -6.20 -8.63
C VAL A 211 -11.71 -5.03 -9.50
N ALA A 212 -11.31 -3.80 -9.18
CA ALA A 212 -11.58 -2.65 -10.04
C ALA A 212 -10.93 -2.80 -11.43
N ALA A 213 -9.72 -3.36 -11.50
CA ALA A 213 -9.00 -3.57 -12.77
C ALA A 213 -9.60 -4.67 -13.65
N THR A 214 -10.26 -5.66 -13.06
CA THR A 214 -10.80 -6.84 -13.76
C THR A 214 -12.31 -6.80 -13.96
N VAL A 215 -13.07 -6.52 -12.89
CA VAL A 215 -14.55 -6.53 -12.88
C VAL A 215 -15.14 -5.13 -13.08
N GLY A 216 -14.36 -4.08 -12.83
CA GLY A 216 -14.80 -2.69 -12.93
C GLY A 216 -15.01 -2.18 -14.37
N ARG A 217 -14.72 -3.01 -15.38
CA ARG A 217 -14.83 -2.68 -16.80
C ARG A 217 -16.15 -3.19 -17.39
N ASP A 218 -16.63 -2.54 -18.44
CA ASP A 218 -17.82 -2.98 -19.17
C ASP A 218 -17.53 -4.17 -20.11
N ASP A 219 -18.56 -4.69 -20.78
CA ASP A 219 -18.45 -5.84 -21.69
C ASP A 219 -17.53 -5.57 -22.90
N ARG A 220 -17.17 -4.30 -23.15
CA ARG A 220 -16.24 -3.87 -24.19
C ARG A 220 -14.83 -3.63 -23.64
N GLY A 221 -14.60 -3.90 -22.35
CA GLY A 221 -13.34 -3.67 -21.66
C GLY A 221 -13.05 -2.20 -21.38
N LEU A 222 -14.03 -1.31 -21.50
CA LEU A 222 -13.91 0.11 -21.20
C LEU A 222 -14.15 0.38 -19.71
N PRO A 223 -13.47 1.37 -19.13
CA PRO A 223 -13.72 1.76 -17.74
C PRO A 223 -15.15 2.24 -17.53
N ARG A 224 -15.82 1.74 -16.49
CA ARG A 224 -17.11 2.30 -16.09
C ARG A 224 -16.91 3.70 -15.48
N PRO A 225 -17.79 4.68 -15.78
CA PRO A 225 -17.73 5.99 -15.14
C PRO A 225 -17.75 5.88 -13.62
N LEU A 226 -17.09 6.83 -12.94
CA LEU A 226 -17.13 6.92 -11.48
C LEU A 226 -18.56 7.23 -11.01
N GLY A 227 -19.12 6.32 -10.21
CA GLY A 227 -20.43 6.48 -9.59
C GLY A 227 -20.36 7.25 -8.27
N SER A 228 -21.52 7.55 -7.70
CA SER A 228 -21.62 8.18 -6.38
C SER A 228 -20.94 7.36 -5.27
N ALA A 229 -21.02 6.03 -5.35
CA ALA A 229 -20.35 5.12 -4.41
C ALA A 229 -18.83 5.24 -4.46
N ASP A 230 -18.24 5.41 -5.65
CA ASP A 230 -16.79 5.60 -5.81
C ASP A 230 -16.34 6.92 -5.17
N TRP A 231 -17.09 8.00 -5.40
CA TRP A 231 -16.82 9.29 -4.77
C TRP A 231 -17.00 9.26 -3.26
N ALA A 232 -18.02 8.56 -2.75
CA ALA A 232 -18.23 8.37 -1.32
C ALA A 232 -17.07 7.58 -0.68
N ALA A 233 -16.62 6.49 -1.32
CA ALA A 233 -15.49 5.70 -0.85
C ALA A 233 -14.18 6.51 -0.87
N ALA A 234 -13.91 7.25 -1.95
CA ALA A 234 -12.74 8.12 -2.06
C ALA A 234 -12.76 9.25 -1.01
N ALA A 235 -13.91 9.88 -0.77
CA ALA A 235 -14.07 10.91 0.25
C ALA A 235 -13.87 10.34 1.67
N LEU A 236 -14.43 9.16 1.95
CA LEU A 236 -14.22 8.46 3.21
C LEU A 236 -12.74 8.12 3.42
N PHE A 237 -12.06 7.59 2.39
CA PHE A 237 -10.62 7.31 2.45
C PHE A 237 -9.83 8.59 2.75
N ALA A 238 -10.10 9.68 2.03
CA ALA A 238 -9.42 10.95 2.23
C ALA A 238 -9.65 11.53 3.63
N LEU A 239 -10.87 11.41 4.17
CA LEU A 239 -11.20 11.83 5.53
C LEU A 239 -10.43 11.03 6.57
N LEU A 240 -10.38 9.70 6.42
CA LEU A 240 -9.64 8.81 7.31
C LEU A 240 -8.14 9.08 7.24
N LEU A 241 -7.59 9.28 6.03
CA LEU A 241 -6.20 9.65 5.82
C LEU A 241 -5.87 10.99 6.49
N LEU A 242 -6.73 12.00 6.37
CA LEU A 242 -6.57 13.28 7.05
C LEU A 242 -6.60 13.09 8.59
N GLY A 243 -7.51 12.24 9.08
CA GLY A 243 -7.57 11.83 10.48
C GLY A 243 -6.25 11.21 10.97
N GLU A 244 -5.64 10.31 10.18
CA GLU A 244 -4.33 9.74 10.47
C GLU A 244 -3.24 10.81 10.54
N VAL A 245 -3.17 11.70 9.55
CA VAL A 245 -2.18 12.78 9.50
C VAL A 245 -2.29 13.66 10.75
N VAL A 246 -3.50 14.11 11.09
CA VAL A 246 -3.74 14.96 12.26
C VAL A 246 -3.39 14.22 13.56
N ALA A 247 -3.79 12.94 13.68
CA ALA A 247 -3.48 12.13 14.85
C ALA A 247 -1.98 11.91 15.03
N ASP A 248 -1.27 11.61 13.94
CA ASP A 248 0.18 11.40 13.92
C ASP A 248 0.93 12.69 14.27
N GLU A 249 0.56 13.85 13.71
CA GLU A 249 1.18 15.13 14.04
C GLU A 249 0.96 15.52 15.51
N GLN A 250 -0.26 15.34 15.99
CA GLN A 250 -0.61 15.59 17.38
C GLN A 250 0.23 14.74 18.35
N GLN A 251 0.37 13.45 18.05
CA GLN A 251 1.18 12.53 18.87
C GLN A 251 2.67 12.87 18.77
N TRP A 252 3.15 13.22 17.58
CA TRP A 252 4.54 13.60 17.35
C TRP A 252 4.94 14.87 18.11
N ALA A 253 4.10 15.91 18.07
CA ALA A 253 4.29 17.13 18.86
C ALA A 253 4.37 16.85 20.36
N PHE A 254 3.46 16.01 20.87
CA PHE A 254 3.46 15.59 22.27
C PHE A 254 4.75 14.85 22.66
N GLN A 255 5.17 13.86 21.88
CA GLN A 255 6.37 13.08 22.18
C GLN A 255 7.65 13.94 22.09
N ARG A 256 7.78 14.79 21.07
CA ARG A 256 8.90 15.73 20.97
C ARG A 256 9.00 16.64 22.19
N ARG A 257 7.87 17.22 22.61
CA ARG A 257 7.85 18.10 23.80
C ARG A 257 8.17 17.33 25.08
N LYS A 258 7.61 16.12 25.23
CA LYS A 258 7.92 15.23 26.36
C LYS A 258 9.42 14.93 26.45
N GLN A 259 10.06 14.61 25.32
CA GLN A 259 11.50 14.34 25.27
C GLN A 259 12.33 15.59 25.61
N GLN A 260 11.94 16.77 25.12
CA GLN A 260 12.59 18.04 25.48
C GLN A 260 12.51 18.34 26.98
N LEU A 261 11.36 18.09 27.61
CA LEU A 261 11.20 18.28 29.06
C LEU A 261 12.09 17.33 29.85
N LEU A 262 12.19 16.07 29.44
CA LEU A 262 13.07 15.08 30.05
C LEU A 262 14.54 15.47 29.91
N ALA A 263 14.98 15.86 28.72
CA ALA A 263 16.36 16.28 28.46
C ALA A 263 16.78 17.53 29.26
N ARG A 264 15.82 18.41 29.58
CA ARG A 264 16.06 19.64 30.36
C ARG A 264 15.79 19.47 31.86
N GLY A 265 15.45 18.25 32.32
CA GLY A 265 15.09 18.00 33.73
C GLY A 265 13.86 18.77 34.22
N GLN A 266 13.02 19.28 33.32
CA GLN A 266 11.87 20.11 33.68
C GLN A 266 10.70 19.28 34.21
N PRO A 267 9.93 19.80 35.19
CA PRO A 267 8.78 19.08 35.75
C PRO A 267 7.70 18.86 34.70
N ARG A 268 7.25 17.62 34.58
CA ARG A 268 6.13 17.24 33.69
C ARG A 268 4.81 17.57 34.39
N ARG A 269 3.95 18.36 33.72
CA ARG A 269 2.59 18.72 34.21
C ARG A 269 1.52 18.22 33.22
N GLY A 270 0.29 18.03 33.70
CA GLY A 270 -0.85 17.61 32.88
C GLY A 270 -0.61 16.29 32.11
N ASP A 271 -0.90 16.30 30.80
CA ASP A 271 -0.70 15.14 29.90
C ASP A 271 0.74 14.59 29.93
N TYR A 272 1.75 15.45 30.09
CA TYR A 272 3.14 15.00 30.17
C TYR A 272 3.43 14.20 31.44
N LYS A 273 2.74 14.48 32.55
CA LYS A 273 2.81 13.71 33.79
C LYS A 273 2.08 12.37 33.65
N ARG A 274 0.89 12.39 33.04
CA ARG A 274 0.11 11.19 32.72
C ARG A 274 0.85 10.24 31.77
N GLY A 275 1.71 10.80 30.92
CA GLY A 275 2.51 10.04 29.95
C GLY A 275 1.81 9.79 28.62
N PHE A 276 0.53 10.14 28.51
CA PHE A 276 -0.29 10.07 27.30
C PHE A 276 -1.13 11.34 27.13
N ARG A 277 -1.52 11.62 25.88
CA ARG A 277 -2.30 12.80 25.50
C ARG A 277 -3.80 12.56 25.67
N THR A 278 -4.54 13.57 26.12
CA THR A 278 -6.00 13.50 26.32
C THR A 278 -6.79 14.57 25.54
N THR A 279 -6.09 15.41 24.78
CA THR A 279 -6.65 16.52 24.00
C THR A 279 -6.72 16.22 22.50
N GLY A 280 -7.43 17.05 21.72
CA GLY A 280 -7.57 16.86 20.27
C GLY A 280 -8.29 15.55 19.92
N LEU A 281 -7.80 14.81 18.93
CA LEU A 281 -8.39 13.51 18.55
C LEU A 281 -8.27 12.44 19.66
N PHE A 282 -7.31 12.60 20.56
CA PHE A 282 -7.07 11.66 21.67
C PHE A 282 -8.10 11.75 22.79
N ARG A 283 -9.03 12.71 22.73
CA ARG A 283 -10.18 12.76 23.64
C ARG A 283 -11.24 11.70 23.31
N PHE A 284 -11.29 11.26 22.06
CA PHE A 284 -12.29 10.31 21.55
C PHE A 284 -11.77 8.88 21.49
N SER A 285 -10.47 8.69 21.26
CA SER A 285 -9.83 7.38 21.20
C SER A 285 -8.42 7.45 21.74
N ARG A 286 -7.93 6.38 22.37
CA ARG A 286 -6.52 6.26 22.80
C ARG A 286 -5.57 6.13 21.62
N HIS A 287 -6.08 5.69 20.47
CA HIS A 287 -5.32 5.35 19.28
C HIS A 287 -6.06 5.81 18.00
N PRO A 288 -6.27 7.13 17.82
CA PRO A 288 -7.08 7.65 16.71
C PRO A 288 -6.46 7.38 15.34
N ASN A 289 -5.13 7.32 15.25
CA ASN A 289 -4.43 6.90 14.03
C ASN A 289 -4.72 5.44 13.69
N TYR A 290 -4.62 4.50 14.64
CA TYR A 290 -4.94 3.09 14.42
C TYR A 290 -6.40 2.86 14.07
N PHE A 291 -7.32 3.64 14.66
CA PHE A 291 -8.74 3.60 14.29
C PHE A 291 -8.91 3.93 12.81
N CYS A 292 -8.31 5.04 12.35
CA CYS A 292 -8.39 5.43 10.94
C CYS A 292 -7.74 4.39 10.02
N THR A 293 -6.56 3.87 10.37
CA THR A 293 -5.88 2.82 9.59
C THR A 293 -6.71 1.55 9.49
N ARG A 294 -7.34 1.11 10.58
CA ARG A 294 -8.19 -0.08 10.59
C ARG A 294 -9.43 0.09 9.70
N CYS A 295 -10.02 1.28 9.67
CA CYS A 295 -11.13 1.56 8.76
C CYS A 295 -10.68 1.57 7.28
N LEU A 296 -9.46 2.06 7.00
CA LEU A 296 -8.90 2.08 5.64
C LEU A 296 -8.55 0.69 5.11
N CYS A 297 -7.96 -0.17 5.94
CA CYS A 297 -7.49 -1.50 5.54
C CYS A 297 -8.57 -2.61 5.66
N GLY A 298 -9.79 -2.26 6.10
CA GLY A 298 -10.81 -3.24 6.49
C GLY A 298 -10.44 -4.01 7.76
N ASN A 299 -11.39 -4.73 8.35
CA ASN A 299 -11.22 -5.53 9.57
C ASN A 299 -10.20 -6.70 9.45
N ALA A 300 -9.31 -6.72 8.46
CA ALA A 300 -8.32 -7.77 8.20
C ALA A 300 -7.18 -7.85 9.23
N ILE A 301 -7.29 -7.17 10.37
CA ILE A 301 -6.30 -7.19 11.45
C ILE A 301 -6.99 -7.69 12.72
N HIS A 302 -7.25 -8.99 12.77
CA HIS A 302 -7.22 -9.82 13.98
C HIS A 302 -7.16 -11.30 13.61
#